data_AF-A0A3S4SJR8-F1
#
_entry.id   AF-A0A3S4SJR8-F1
#
_cell.length_a   1.000
_cell.length_b   1.000
_cell.length_c   1.000
_cell.angle_alpha   90.00
_cell.angle_beta   90.00
_cell.angle_gamma   90.00
#
_symmetry.space_group_name_H-M   'P 1'
#
loop_
_entity.id
_entity.type
_entity.pdbx_description
1 polymer ?
#
loop_
_entity_poly.entity_id
_entity_poly.type
_entity_poly.pdbx_seq_one_letter_code
_entity_poly.pdbx_strand_id
1 'polypeptide(L)'
;MTRFSAMLDACVLVPVTLADTLLRLAEDGLYRPLWSTRIIAETVHAIEQVHPQLPIDAIQRRAAAMDAAFSDASVTGWEALEPAISLPDPDDRHVVAAAIMCD
;
A
#
# COMPACT_ATOMS: atom_id res chain seq x y z
N MET A 1 -10.62 21.34 -3.13
CA MET A 1 -11.03 20.31 -4.10
C MET A 1 -10.81 18.97 -3.43
N THR A 2 -11.84 18.13 -3.35
CA THR A 2 -11.70 16.73 -2.92
C THR A 2 -10.80 16.02 -3.93
N ARG A 3 -9.59 15.64 -3.52
CA ARG A 3 -8.71 14.81 -4.35
C ARG A 3 -9.30 13.40 -4.39
N PHE A 4 -9.27 12.76 -5.55
CA PHE A 4 -9.65 11.35 -5.64
C PHE A 4 -8.69 10.52 -4.79
N SER A 5 -9.21 9.56 -4.02
CA SER A 5 -8.39 8.62 -3.25
C SER A 5 -8.25 7.30 -4.01
N ALA A 6 -7.09 6.67 -3.94
CA ALA A 6 -6.87 5.34 -4.50
C ALA A 6 -6.11 4.45 -3.50
N MET A 7 -6.68 3.28 -3.21
CA MET A 7 -6.01 2.23 -2.43
C MET A 7 -5.00 1.51 -3.33
N LEU A 8 -3.73 1.53 -2.94
CA LEU A 8 -2.64 0.85 -3.64
C LEU A 8 -2.37 -0.49 -2.98
N ASP A 9 -2.47 -1.56 -3.73
CA ASP A 9 -2.14 -2.91 -3.28
C ASP A 9 -0.62 -3.21 -3.40
N ALA A 10 -0.13 -4.23 -2.71
CA ALA A 10 1.27 -4.66 -2.77
C ALA A 10 1.71 -4.96 -4.21
N CYS A 11 0.82 -5.50 -5.06
CA CYS A 11 1.16 -5.84 -6.45
C CYS A 11 1.63 -4.63 -7.28
N VAL A 12 1.16 -3.41 -6.98
CA VAL A 12 1.59 -2.19 -7.68
C VAL A 12 2.74 -1.47 -6.97
N LEU A 13 3.00 -1.82 -5.71
CA LEU A 13 4.08 -1.27 -4.91
C LEU A 13 5.38 -2.09 -5.01
N VAL A 14 5.33 -3.36 -5.40
CA VAL A 14 6.53 -4.19 -5.57
C VAL A 14 7.39 -3.71 -6.75
N PRO A 15 6.88 -3.55 -7.99
CA PRO A 15 7.70 -3.09 -9.11
C PRO A 15 8.07 -1.62 -8.95
N VAL A 16 9.37 -1.33 -8.77
CA VAL A 16 9.84 0.02 -8.42
C VAL A 16 9.41 1.10 -9.41
N THR A 17 9.40 0.80 -10.71
CA THR A 17 9.02 1.78 -11.75
C THR A 17 7.54 2.14 -11.69
N LEU A 18 6.68 1.15 -11.41
CA LEU A 18 5.23 1.39 -11.27
C LEU A 18 4.95 2.18 -9.99
N ALA A 19 5.55 1.77 -8.87
CA ALA A 19 5.42 2.46 -7.60
C ALA A 19 5.91 3.91 -7.70
N ASP A 20 7.09 4.17 -8.28
CA ASP A 20 7.62 5.53 -8.47
C ASP A 20 6.67 6.40 -9.30
N THR A 21 6.12 5.86 -10.39
CA THR A 21 5.14 6.57 -11.22
C THR A 21 3.91 6.95 -10.40
N LEU A 22 3.32 5.99 -9.68
CA LEU A 22 2.11 6.22 -8.88
C LEU A 22 2.35 7.22 -7.75
N LEU A 23 3.49 7.14 -7.06
CA LEU A 23 3.83 8.04 -5.96
C LEU A 23 4.15 9.46 -6.45
N ARG A 24 4.79 9.64 -7.61
CA ARG A 24 5.01 10.97 -8.20
C ARG A 24 3.71 11.65 -8.61
N LEU A 25 2.78 10.89 -9.20
CA LEU A 25 1.45 11.44 -9.53
C LEU A 25 0.71 11.90 -8.27
N ALA A 26 0.86 11.18 -7.16
CA ALA A 26 0.32 11.57 -5.87
C ALA A 26 1.02 12.81 -5.29
N GLU A 27 2.35 12.88 -5.39
CA GLU A 27 3.16 14.04 -4.98
C GLU A 27 2.75 15.32 -5.75
N ASP A 28 2.49 15.20 -7.06
CA ASP A 28 1.95 16.29 -7.90
C ASP A 28 0.48 16.64 -7.58
N GLY A 29 -0.14 15.93 -6.63
CA GLY A 29 -1.47 16.23 -6.11
C GLY A 29 -2.62 15.79 -7.01
N LEU A 30 -2.37 14.88 -7.97
CA LEU A 30 -3.39 14.35 -8.88
C LEU A 30 -4.38 13.43 -8.15
N TYR A 31 -3.93 12.72 -7.11
CA TYR A 31 -4.77 11.87 -6.25
C TYR A 31 -4.13 11.71 -4.86
N ARG A 32 -4.88 11.13 -3.91
CA ARG A 32 -4.41 10.74 -2.58
C ARG A 32 -4.14 9.22 -2.58
N PRO A 33 -2.90 8.77 -2.43
CA PRO A 33 -2.60 7.36 -2.32
C PRO A 33 -2.95 6.88 -0.91
N LEU A 34 -3.43 5.64 -0.82
CA LEU A 34 -3.79 4.99 0.43
C LEU A 34 -3.23 3.56 0.46
N TRP A 35 -2.89 3.09 1.65
CA TRP A 35 -2.48 1.70 1.91
C TRP A 35 -2.72 1.37 3.38
N SER A 36 -2.68 0.09 3.75
CA SER A 36 -2.66 -0.33 5.15
C SER A 36 -1.26 -0.79 5.56
N THR A 37 -1.04 -0.90 6.88
CA THR A 37 0.20 -1.50 7.42
C THR A 37 0.42 -2.93 6.92
N ARG A 38 -0.66 -3.68 6.68
CA ARG A 38 -0.61 -5.03 6.10
C ARG A 38 -0.11 -5.02 4.65
N ILE A 39 -0.62 -4.12 3.82
CA ILE A 39 -0.14 -3.94 2.44
C ILE A 39 1.35 -3.58 2.39
N ILE A 40 1.81 -2.70 3.28
CA ILE A 40 3.24 -2.35 3.36
C ILE A 40 4.08 -3.56 3.78
N ALA A 41 3.61 -4.36 4.75
CA ALA A 41 4.30 -5.58 5.16
C ALA A 41 4.38 -6.62 4.03
N GLU A 42 3.29 -6.82 3.27
CA GLU A 42 3.25 -7.68 2.10
C GLU A 42 4.18 -7.18 0.99
N THR A 43 4.21 -5.86 0.77
CA THR A 43 5.13 -5.23 -0.18
C THR A 43 6.59 -5.53 0.19
N VAL A 44 6.97 -5.35 1.46
CA VAL A 44 8.32 -5.65 1.95
C VAL A 44 8.64 -7.13 1.75
N HIS A 45 7.75 -8.02 2.17
CA HIS A 45 7.94 -9.47 2.04
C HIS A 45 8.07 -9.93 0.58
N ALA A 46 7.24 -9.40 -0.32
CA ALA A 46 7.29 -9.73 -1.74
C ALA A 46 8.60 -9.24 -2.39
N ILE A 47 9.11 -8.04 -2.02
CA ILE A 47 10.40 -7.55 -2.52
C ILE A 47 11.55 -8.45 -2.03
N GLU A 48 11.54 -8.89 -0.78
CA GLU A 48 12.54 -9.83 -0.25
C GLU A 48 12.57 -11.14 -1.06
N GLN A 49 11.39 -11.69 -1.39
CA GLN A 49 11.28 -12.91 -2.18
C GLN A 49 11.74 -12.75 -3.63
N VAL A 50 11.38 -11.63 -4.27
CA VAL A 50 11.68 -11.36 -5.68
C VAL A 50 13.15 -10.91 -5.87
N HIS A 51 13.74 -10.27 -4.86
CA HIS A 51 15.10 -9.73 -4.89
C HIS A 51 15.90 -10.12 -3.65
N PRO A 52 16.21 -11.42 -3.46
CA PRO A 52 16.87 -11.93 -2.24
C PRO A 52 18.29 -11.38 -2.02
N GLN A 53 18.90 -10.79 -3.04
CA GLN A 53 20.20 -10.12 -2.96
C GLN A 53 20.14 -8.72 -2.37
N LEU A 54 18.96 -8.10 -2.27
CA LEU A 54 18.82 -6.77 -1.69
C LEU A 54 18.92 -6.85 -0.16
N PRO A 55 19.68 -5.93 0.48
CA PRO A 55 19.70 -5.85 1.93
C PRO A 55 18.30 -5.52 2.45
N ILE A 56 17.83 -6.25 3.46
CA ILE A 56 16.54 -6.02 4.11
C ILE A 56 16.38 -4.56 4.58
N ASP A 57 17.45 -3.98 5.13
CA ASP A 57 17.46 -2.59 5.58
C ASP A 57 17.20 -1.59 4.44
N ALA A 58 17.52 -1.94 3.19
CA ALA A 58 17.20 -1.08 2.04
C ALA A 58 15.71 -1.14 1.70
N ILE A 59 15.10 -2.32 1.77
CA ILE A 59 13.66 -2.54 1.52
C ILE A 59 12.83 -1.83 2.60
N GLN A 60 13.20 -2.02 3.87
CA GLN A 60 12.54 -1.37 5.00
C GLN A 60 12.68 0.16 4.96
N ARG A 61 13.85 0.68 4.59
CA ARG A 61 14.03 2.13 4.40
C ARG A 61 13.13 2.69 3.31
N ARG A 62 12.91 1.96 2.22
CA ARG A 62 11.98 2.36 1.16
C ARG A 62 10.55 2.46 1.71
N ALA A 63 10.09 1.43 2.41
CA ALA A 63 8.75 1.42 3.01
C ALA A 63 8.56 2.58 4.01
N ALA A 64 9.53 2.80 4.90
CA ALA A 64 9.51 3.90 5.85
C ALA A 64 9.51 5.28 5.17
N ALA A 65 10.25 5.43 4.05
CA ALA A 65 10.25 6.67 3.29
C ALA A 65 8.89 6.94 2.62
N MET A 66 8.19 5.91 2.15
CA MET A 66 6.84 6.04 1.61
C MET A 66 5.85 6.50 2.68
N ASP A 67 5.84 5.84 3.85
CA ASP A 67 4.96 6.22 4.97
C ASP A 67 5.25 7.64 5.48
N ALA A 68 6.53 8.05 5.52
CA ALA A 68 6.91 9.39 5.93
C ALA A 68 6.52 10.47 4.91
N ALA A 69 6.60 10.17 3.61
CA ALA A 69 6.24 11.10 2.54
C ALA A 69 4.72 11.31 2.45
N PHE A 70 3.92 10.30 2.76
CA PHE A 70 2.46 10.32 2.68
C PHE A 70 1.85 9.96 4.03
N SER A 71 2.00 10.86 5.02
CA SER A 71 1.59 10.59 6.40
C SER A 71 0.08 10.36 6.59
N ASP A 72 -0.74 10.73 5.61
CA ASP A 72 -2.18 10.50 5.58
C ASP A 72 -2.59 9.27 4.74
N ALA A 73 -1.65 8.51 4.18
CA ALA A 73 -1.94 7.35 3.34
C ALA A 73 -2.33 6.10 4.14
N SER A 74 -1.88 5.98 5.39
CA SER A 74 -2.06 4.78 6.20
C SER A 74 -3.49 4.67 6.76
N VAL A 75 -4.23 3.68 6.28
CA VAL A 75 -5.60 3.38 6.72
C VAL A 75 -5.58 2.36 7.85
N THR A 76 -6.36 2.64 8.89
CA THR A 76 -6.45 1.82 10.12
C THR A 76 -7.90 1.50 10.47
N GLY A 77 -8.14 0.53 11.35
CA GLY A 77 -9.48 0.20 11.83
C GLY A 77 -10.33 -0.61 10.85
N TRP A 78 -9.74 -1.12 9.78
CA TRP A 78 -10.41 -1.92 8.76
C TRP A 78 -10.50 -3.41 9.13
N GLU A 79 -9.77 -3.87 10.14
CA GLU A 79 -9.62 -5.28 10.49
C GLU A 79 -10.96 -5.96 10.84
N ALA A 80 -11.90 -5.21 11.43
CA ALA A 80 -13.23 -5.72 11.75
C ALA A 80 -14.11 -5.98 10.51
N LEU A 81 -13.78 -5.36 9.36
CA LEU A 81 -14.51 -5.53 8.11
C LEU A 81 -14.01 -6.72 7.29
N GLU A 82 -12.75 -7.12 7.44
CA GLU A 82 -12.13 -8.21 6.66
C GLU A 82 -12.95 -9.52 6.70
N PRO A 83 -13.47 -10.01 7.85
CA PRO A 83 -14.26 -11.24 7.89
C PRO A 83 -15.61 -11.15 7.17
N ALA A 84 -16.14 -9.93 6.99
CA ALA A 84 -17.43 -9.70 6.33
C ALA A 84 -17.30 -9.64 4.80
N ILE A 85 -16.08 -9.60 4.26
CA ILE A 85 -15.82 -9.53 2.82
C ILE A 85 -15.62 -10.94 2.28
N SER A 86 -16.23 -11.22 1.13
CA SER A 86 -16.10 -12.50 0.41
C SER A 86 -15.47 -12.27 -0.95
N LEU A 87 -14.28 -12.82 -1.15
CA LEU A 87 -13.53 -12.78 -2.40
C LEU A 87 -13.01 -14.18 -2.74
N PRO A 88 -12.73 -14.48 -4.02
CA PRO A 88 -12.10 -15.74 -4.43
C PRO A 88 -10.75 -15.97 -3.76
N ASP A 89 -9.96 -14.90 -3.58
CA ASP A 89 -8.74 -14.91 -2.77
C ASP A 89 -9.04 -14.34 -1.38
N PRO A 90 -8.92 -15.15 -0.31
CA PRO A 90 -9.11 -14.69 1.05
C PRO A 90 -8.08 -13.65 1.50
N ASP A 91 -6.91 -13.58 0.88
CA ASP A 91 -5.87 -12.61 1.26
C ASP A 91 -6.26 -11.21 0.80
N ASP A 92 -6.83 -11.04 -0.39
CA ASP A 92 -7.24 -9.73 -0.94
C ASP A 92 -8.34 -9.00 -0.12
N ARG A 93 -8.97 -9.68 0.83
CA ARG A 93 -10.07 -9.11 1.63
C ARG A 93 -9.64 -7.90 2.44
N HIS A 94 -8.40 -7.85 2.94
CA HIS A 94 -7.92 -6.70 3.70
C HIS A 94 -7.78 -5.45 2.84
N VAL A 95 -7.45 -5.58 1.55
CA VAL A 95 -7.33 -4.45 0.62
C VAL A 95 -8.68 -3.77 0.48
N VAL A 96 -9.74 -4.56 0.26
CA VAL A 96 -11.12 -4.05 0.16
C VAL A 96 -11.61 -3.50 1.50
N ALA A 97 -11.29 -4.18 2.62
CA ALA A 97 -11.64 -3.70 3.96
C ALA A 97 -11.06 -2.30 4.21
N ALA A 98 -9.77 -2.12 3.93
CA ALA A 98 -9.09 -0.85 4.06
C ALA A 98 -9.69 0.21 3.13
N ALA A 99 -10.05 -0.17 1.89
CA ALA A 99 -10.65 0.75 0.93
C ALA A 99 -12.07 1.18 1.32
N ILE A 100 -12.83 0.37 2.07
CA ILE A 100 -14.13 0.77 2.61
C ILE A 100 -13.95 1.73 3.79
N MET A 101 -12.88 1.54 4.58
CA MET A 101 -12.67 2.34 5.79
C MET A 101 -11.97 3.69 5.54
N CYS A 102 -11.50 3.94 4.32
CA CYS A 102 -10.79 5.18 4.00
C CYS A 102 -11.76 6.35 3.75
N ASP A 103 -12.27 6.93 4.83
CA ASP A 103 -12.93 8.24 4.80
C ASP A 103 -11.89 9.38 4.74
#